data_AF-A0A0M7BGA1-F1
#
_entry.id   AF-A0A0M7BGA1-F1
#
_cell.length_a   1.000
_cell.length_b   1.000
_cell.length_c   1.000
_cell.angle_alpha   90.00
_cell.angle_beta   90.00
_cell.angle_gamma   90.00
#
_symmetry.space_group_name_H-M   'P 1'
#
loop_
_entity.id
_entity.type
_entity.pdbx_description
1 polymer ?
#
loop_
_entity_poly.entity_id
_entity_poly.type
_entity_poly.pdbx_seq_one_letter_code
_entity_poly.pdbx_strand_id
1 'polypeptide(L)'
;MDSGGEHALMGTHNRLSGLGDGEYMEVIAVNPDAPPPDRPRWFDLDRRVGPPRIGNWILRTDDLDGLCTRLPEAGRPVAVERGPYRWRMAVPEDGVLPFDGCFPALMQWDTPPPTFTDVGLRLTRLELSHPGAPALAPIVASLTDDPRIVLAEGPRRITATLENPNGVREIA
;
A
#
# COMPACT_ATOMS: atom_id res chain seq x y z
N MET A 1 -2.64 10.87 14.19
CA MET A 1 -1.80 9.77 13.68
C MET A 1 -1.30 9.00 14.87
N ASP A 2 -1.47 7.69 14.87
CA ASP A 2 -0.99 6.82 15.93
C ASP A 2 0.54 6.65 15.85
N SER A 3 1.16 6.19 16.94
CA SER A 3 2.56 5.76 16.91
C SER A 3 2.62 4.52 16.00
N GLY A 4 3.18 4.67 14.80
CA GLY A 4 3.44 3.53 13.92
C GLY A 4 4.51 2.61 14.50
N GLY A 5 5.41 2.11 13.68
CA GLY A 5 6.52 1.31 14.15
C GLY A 5 7.58 1.11 13.09
N GLU A 6 8.55 0.27 13.42
CA GLU A 6 9.68 -0.05 12.57
C GLU A 6 9.48 -1.41 11.89
N HIS A 7 9.95 -1.50 10.65
CA HIS A 7 10.02 -2.73 9.89
C HIS A 7 11.49 -3.12 9.75
N ALA A 8 12.01 -3.88 10.72
CA ALA A 8 13.41 -4.31 10.72
C ALA A 8 13.82 -4.99 9.40
N LEU A 9 12.91 -5.81 8.85
CA LEU A 9 13.09 -6.53 7.59
C LEU A 9 13.43 -5.62 6.39
N MET A 10 12.90 -4.40 6.40
CA MET A 10 13.01 -3.46 5.28
C MET A 10 13.76 -2.19 5.64
N GLY A 11 14.26 -2.06 6.88
CA GLY A 11 14.88 -0.83 7.37
C GLY A 11 14.00 0.40 7.13
N THR A 12 12.70 0.29 7.40
CA THR A 12 11.73 1.40 7.26
C THR A 12 11.00 1.66 8.58
N HIS A 13 10.37 2.82 8.70
CA HIS A 13 9.46 3.13 9.78
C HIS A 13 8.21 3.83 9.24
N ASN A 14 7.12 3.80 10.00
CA ASN A 14 5.86 4.38 9.57
C ASN A 14 5.14 5.21 10.63
N ARG A 15 4.09 5.89 10.17
CA ARG A 15 3.00 6.45 10.96
C ARG A 15 1.69 6.01 10.33
N LEU A 16 0.70 5.75 11.18
CA LEU A 16 -0.58 5.19 10.75
C LEU A 16 -1.73 6.14 11.15
N SER A 17 -2.78 6.14 10.35
CA SER A 17 -4.06 6.77 10.70
C SER A 17 -5.18 5.87 10.21
N GLY A 18 -6.10 5.49 11.10
CA GLY A 18 -7.30 4.75 10.71
C GLY A 18 -8.16 5.55 9.73
N LEU A 19 -8.77 4.83 8.79
CA LEU A 19 -9.72 5.34 7.79
C LEU A 19 -11.13 4.76 7.98
N GLY A 20 -11.42 4.18 9.16
CA GLY A 20 -12.65 3.43 9.42
C GLY A 20 -12.62 2.01 8.86
N ASP A 21 -13.52 1.16 9.34
CA ASP A 21 -13.82 -0.16 8.75
C ASP A 21 -12.61 -1.09 8.50
N GLY A 22 -11.59 -0.99 9.36
CA GLY A 22 -10.36 -1.79 9.26
C GLY A 22 -9.37 -1.31 8.19
N GLU A 23 -9.60 -0.13 7.61
CA GLU A 23 -8.72 0.55 6.65
C GLU A 23 -7.82 1.55 7.36
N TYR A 24 -6.67 1.84 6.76
CA TYR A 24 -5.74 2.83 7.28
C TYR A 24 -4.91 3.47 6.18
N MET A 25 -4.45 4.68 6.45
CA MET A 25 -3.40 5.35 5.69
C MET A 25 -2.06 5.16 6.39
N GLU A 26 -1.05 4.81 5.62
CA GLU A 26 0.32 4.66 6.08
C GLU A 26 1.23 5.71 5.45
N VAL A 27 1.93 6.46 6.29
CA VAL A 27 3.09 7.26 5.88
C VAL A 27 4.32 6.47 6.24
N ILE A 28 5.09 6.04 5.25
CA ILE A 28 6.27 5.18 5.41
C ILE A 28 7.51 5.85 4.82
N ALA A 29 8.65 5.67 5.48
CA ALA A 29 9.95 6.16 5.03
C ALA A 29 11.07 5.19 5.39
N VAL A 30 12.22 5.33 4.72
CA VAL A 30 13.47 4.66 5.11
C VAL A 30 13.85 5.12 6.52
N ASN A 31 14.18 4.19 7.40
CA ASN A 31 14.71 4.49 8.72
C ASN A 31 16.23 4.74 8.59
N PRO A 32 16.72 5.99 8.77
CA PRO A 32 18.14 6.30 8.62
C PRO A 32 19.01 5.68 9.72
N ASP A 33 18.41 5.33 10.85
CA ASP A 33 19.11 4.74 12.00
C ASP A 33 19.13 3.20 11.96
N ALA A 34 18.38 2.59 11.02
CA ALA A 34 18.37 1.15 10.82
C ALA A 34 19.48 0.71 9.85
N PRO A 35 20.06 -0.49 10.03
CA PRO A 35 20.97 -1.06 9.04
C PRO A 35 20.23 -1.22 7.69
N PRO A 36 20.94 -1.06 6.55
CA PRO A 36 20.34 -1.32 5.25
C PRO A 36 19.95 -2.82 5.16
N PRO A 37 18.76 -3.14 4.61
CA PRO A 37 18.35 -4.52 4.43
C PRO A 37 19.20 -5.21 3.35
N ASP A 38 19.14 -6.55 3.32
CA ASP A 38 19.83 -7.41 2.36
C ASP A 38 19.14 -7.49 0.99
N ARG A 39 18.13 -6.63 0.75
CA ARG A 39 17.25 -6.65 -0.42
C ARG A 39 16.77 -5.23 -0.76
N PRO A 40 16.28 -4.99 -1.98
CA PRO A 40 15.58 -3.75 -2.30
C PRO A 40 14.38 -3.53 -1.38
N ARG A 41 14.19 -2.30 -0.92
CA ARG A 41 13.02 -1.93 -0.13
C ARG A 41 11.77 -1.94 -1.01
N TRP A 42 10.64 -2.34 -0.43
CA TRP A 42 9.34 -2.28 -1.07
C TRP A 42 9.01 -0.85 -1.52
N PHE A 43 7.98 -0.73 -2.35
CA PHE A 43 7.40 0.56 -2.70
C PHE A 43 8.37 1.50 -3.44
N ASP A 44 9.43 0.95 -4.03
CA ASP A 44 10.52 1.69 -4.67
C ASP A 44 11.14 2.77 -3.74
N LEU A 45 11.17 2.51 -2.42
CA LEU A 45 11.65 3.49 -1.45
C LEU A 45 13.12 3.85 -1.61
N ASP A 46 13.94 2.95 -2.15
CA ASP A 46 15.37 3.20 -2.37
C ASP A 46 15.64 4.24 -3.48
N ARG A 47 14.71 4.39 -4.43
CA ARG A 47 14.82 5.37 -5.54
C ARG A 47 13.96 6.60 -5.31
N ARG A 48 13.27 6.68 -4.17
CA ARG A 48 12.30 7.72 -3.87
C ARG A 48 12.98 9.05 -3.56
N VAL A 49 12.74 10.06 -4.41
CA VAL A 49 13.24 11.44 -4.24
C VAL A 49 12.12 12.48 -4.29
N GLY A 50 12.28 13.59 -3.55
CA GLY A 50 11.32 14.71 -3.52
C GLY A 50 10.28 14.66 -2.39
N PRO A 51 9.30 15.57 -2.36
CA PRO A 51 8.34 15.73 -1.25
C PRO A 51 7.45 14.49 -1.08
N PRO A 52 6.82 14.24 0.09
CA PRO A 52 5.88 13.13 0.28
C PRO A 52 4.79 13.07 -0.79
N ARG A 53 4.39 11.86 -1.21
CA ARG A 53 3.32 11.60 -2.20
C ARG A 53 2.70 10.23 -1.97
N ILE A 54 1.55 9.93 -2.58
CA ILE A 54 1.03 8.55 -2.62
C ILE A 54 1.82 7.74 -3.67
N GLY A 55 2.72 6.90 -3.16
CA GLY A 55 3.54 6.02 -4.00
C GLY A 55 2.80 4.76 -4.44
N ASN A 56 2.02 4.17 -3.55
CA ASN A 56 1.44 2.84 -3.70
C ASN A 56 0.13 2.76 -2.90
N TRP A 57 -0.63 1.70 -3.14
CA TRP A 57 -1.80 1.32 -2.37
C TRP A 57 -1.78 -0.19 -2.10
N ILE A 58 -2.49 -0.63 -1.06
CA ILE A 58 -2.40 -1.99 -0.55
C ILE A 58 -3.79 -2.62 -0.58
N LEU A 59 -3.87 -3.86 -1.06
CA LEU A 59 -5.09 -4.67 -1.05
C LEU A 59 -4.88 -5.91 -0.17
N ARG A 60 -5.78 -6.12 0.79
CA ARG A 60 -5.81 -7.33 1.62
C ARG A 60 -6.45 -8.48 0.86
N THR A 61 -5.91 -9.69 1.04
CA THR A 61 -6.48 -10.95 0.56
C THR A 61 -6.41 -12.02 1.66
N ASP A 62 -7.21 -13.07 1.50
CA ASP A 62 -7.15 -14.29 2.30
C ASP A 62 -6.38 -15.44 1.60
N ASP A 63 -5.98 -15.26 0.33
CA ASP A 63 -5.21 -16.22 -0.46
C ASP A 63 -4.07 -15.54 -1.23
N LEU A 64 -3.04 -15.12 -0.49
CA LEU A 64 -1.86 -14.46 -1.06
C LEU A 64 -1.07 -15.40 -1.98
N ASP A 65 -0.94 -16.67 -1.62
CA ASP A 65 -0.16 -17.64 -2.40
C ASP A 65 -0.82 -17.94 -3.75
N GLY A 66 -2.14 -18.10 -3.78
CA GLY A 66 -2.91 -18.24 -5.01
C GLY A 66 -2.88 -16.99 -5.88
N LEU A 67 -2.90 -15.80 -5.28
CA LEU A 67 -2.71 -14.54 -6.02
C LEU A 67 -1.31 -14.40 -6.61
N CYS A 68 -0.25 -14.67 -5.84
CA CYS A 68 1.13 -14.64 -6.35
C CYS A 68 1.37 -15.69 -7.44
N THR A 69 0.64 -16.81 -7.42
CA THR A 69 0.70 -17.81 -8.50
C THR A 69 0.02 -17.30 -9.78
N ARG A 70 -1.11 -16.59 -9.66
CA ARG A 70 -1.84 -16.04 -10.81
C ARG A 70 -1.22 -14.76 -11.37
N LEU A 71 -0.62 -13.95 -10.51
CA LEU A 71 -0.03 -12.64 -10.78
C LEU A 71 1.42 -12.63 -10.27
N PRO A 72 2.33 -13.36 -10.92
CA PRO A 72 3.74 -13.43 -10.50
C PRO A 72 4.43 -12.06 -10.44
N GLU A 73 3.94 -11.07 -11.19
CA GLU A 73 4.40 -9.68 -11.15
C GLU A 73 4.12 -8.97 -9.82
N ALA A 74 3.20 -9.47 -8.98
CA ALA A 74 3.01 -8.97 -7.62
C ALA A 74 4.23 -9.26 -6.73
N GLY A 75 5.08 -10.21 -7.13
CA GLY A 75 6.25 -10.63 -6.39
C GLY A 75 5.99 -11.87 -5.52
N ARG A 76 6.89 -12.10 -4.57
CA ARG A 76 6.86 -13.30 -3.70
C ARG A 76 6.32 -12.95 -2.32
N PRO A 77 5.56 -13.84 -1.66
CA PRO A 77 5.15 -13.65 -0.27
C PRO A 77 6.38 -13.57 0.64
N VAL A 78 6.47 -12.48 1.39
CA VAL A 78 7.49 -12.24 2.40
C VAL A 78 6.80 -12.10 3.76
N ALA A 79 7.22 -12.91 4.73
CA ALA A 79 6.71 -12.84 6.10
C ALA A 79 7.27 -11.60 6.81
N VAL A 80 6.39 -10.87 7.49
CA VAL A 80 6.71 -9.66 8.25
C VAL A 80 6.16 -9.80 9.66
N GLU A 81 6.95 -9.37 10.63
CA GLU A 81 6.59 -9.36 12.04
C GLU A 81 6.87 -7.98 12.64
N ARG A 82 5.93 -7.48 13.44
CA ARG A 82 6.10 -6.27 14.22
C ARG A 82 5.36 -6.39 15.55
N GLY A 83 6.09 -6.71 16.62
CA GLY A 83 5.48 -6.99 17.93
C GLY A 83 4.49 -8.16 17.84
N PRO A 84 3.21 -8.00 18.22
CA PRO A 84 2.23 -9.09 18.14
C PRO A 84 1.71 -9.34 16.73
N TYR A 85 2.03 -8.48 15.76
CA TYR A 85 1.45 -8.50 14.42
C TYR A 85 2.29 -9.33 13.46
N ARG A 86 1.65 -10.28 12.77
CA ARG A 86 2.23 -11.10 11.72
C ARG A 86 1.38 -11.03 10.45
N TRP A 87 2.04 -10.80 9.33
CA TRP A 87 1.40 -10.76 8.03
C TRP A 87 2.41 -11.15 6.96
N ARG A 88 1.91 -11.40 5.75
CA ARG A 88 2.70 -11.60 4.55
C ARG A 88 2.37 -10.53 3.55
N MET A 89 3.38 -10.11 2.79
CA MET A 89 3.23 -9.15 1.70
C MET A 89 3.90 -9.70 0.45
N ALA A 90 3.25 -9.57 -0.70
CA ALA A 90 3.90 -9.84 -1.98
C ALA A 90 4.91 -8.71 -2.27
N VAL A 91 6.18 -9.07 -2.43
CA VAL A 91 7.27 -8.12 -2.68
C VAL A 91 7.97 -8.50 -3.98
N PRO A 92 7.96 -7.63 -5.00
CA PRO A 92 8.77 -7.80 -6.21
C PRO A 92 10.26 -7.87 -5.88
N GLU A 93 11.02 -8.66 -6.64
CA GLU A 93 12.45 -8.90 -6.37
C GLU A 93 13.29 -7.61 -6.43
N ASP A 94 12.89 -6.66 -7.28
CA ASP A 94 13.53 -5.34 -7.41
C ASP A 94 12.93 -4.25 -6.50
N GLY A 95 11.92 -4.60 -5.69
CA GLY A 95 11.22 -3.68 -4.79
C GLY A 95 10.22 -2.75 -5.47
N VAL A 96 9.99 -2.88 -6.78
CA VAL A 96 9.16 -1.97 -7.57
C VAL A 96 7.86 -2.66 -7.99
N LEU A 97 6.71 -2.10 -7.59
CA LEU A 97 5.42 -2.63 -8.02
C LEU A 97 5.13 -2.30 -9.50
N PRO A 98 4.44 -3.19 -10.23
CA PRO A 98 4.04 -2.93 -11.61
C PRO A 98 3.24 -1.63 -11.76
N PHE A 99 3.23 -1.09 -12.99
CA PHE A 99 2.50 0.15 -13.33
C PHE A 99 2.88 1.33 -12.42
N ASP A 100 4.17 1.47 -12.10
CA ASP A 100 4.72 2.58 -11.30
C ASP A 100 4.01 2.79 -9.94
N GLY A 101 3.67 1.67 -9.30
CA GLY A 101 2.96 1.64 -8.01
C GLY A 101 1.44 1.72 -8.11
N CYS A 102 0.86 1.76 -9.32
CA CYS A 102 -0.59 1.71 -9.51
C CYS A 102 -1.14 0.28 -9.43
N PHE A 103 -0.30 -0.75 -9.61
CA PHE A 103 -0.67 -2.12 -9.22
C PHE A 103 -0.74 -2.23 -7.68
N PRO A 104 -1.77 -2.89 -7.12
CA PRO A 104 -1.89 -3.00 -5.66
C PRO A 104 -0.77 -3.86 -5.08
N ALA A 105 -0.15 -3.38 -4.00
CA ALA A 105 0.62 -4.27 -3.16
C ALA A 105 -0.35 -5.26 -2.48
N LEU A 106 -0.10 -6.56 -2.60
CA LEU A 106 -0.97 -7.57 -2.02
C LEU A 106 -0.46 -7.98 -0.64
N MET A 107 -1.36 -8.12 0.32
CA MET A 107 -1.00 -8.56 1.66
C MET A 107 -2.05 -9.50 2.26
N GLN A 108 -1.61 -10.32 3.22
CA GLN A 108 -2.48 -11.19 4.00
C GLN A 108 -2.07 -11.16 5.46
N TRP A 109 -3.03 -10.95 6.35
CA TRP A 109 -2.82 -11.01 7.80
C TRP A 109 -2.82 -12.46 8.27
N ASP A 110 -1.83 -12.84 9.10
CA ASP A 110 -1.78 -14.15 9.75
C ASP A 110 -2.22 -14.06 11.23
N THR A 111 -2.21 -12.85 11.78
CA THR A 111 -2.81 -12.49 13.07
C THR A 111 -3.86 -11.40 12.85
N PRO A 112 -4.84 -11.21 13.77
CA PRO A 112 -5.77 -10.10 13.67
C PRO A 112 -5.06 -8.74 13.42
N PRO A 113 -5.55 -7.92 12.48
CA PRO A 113 -4.94 -6.63 12.18
C PRO A 113 -5.04 -5.67 13.38
N PRO A 114 -4.16 -4.66 13.48
CA PRO A 114 -4.31 -3.61 14.47
C PRO A 114 -5.65 -2.88 14.31
N THR A 115 -6.24 -2.50 15.44
CA THR A 115 -7.38 -1.57 15.47
C THR A 115 -6.87 -0.15 15.64
N PHE A 116 -7.48 0.80 14.95
CA PHE A 116 -7.13 2.22 15.02
C PHE A 116 -8.24 3.00 15.73
N THR A 117 -7.85 4.09 16.39
CA THR A 117 -8.83 5.04 16.93
C THR A 117 -9.62 5.63 15.77
N ASP A 118 -10.95 5.60 15.85
CA ASP A 118 -11.78 6.27 14.87
C ASP A 118 -11.72 7.79 15.06
N VAL A 119 -11.10 8.47 14.11
CA VAL A 119 -10.93 9.93 14.07
C VAL A 119 -11.88 10.60 13.07
N GLY A 120 -12.87 9.86 12.56
CA GLY A 120 -13.83 10.36 11.57
C GLY A 120 -13.24 10.59 10.17
N LEU A 121 -12.06 10.03 9.90
CA LEU A 121 -11.42 10.08 8.58
C LEU A 121 -11.87 8.86 7.76
N ARG A 122 -12.30 9.05 6.51
CA ARG A 122 -12.78 8.00 5.60
C ARG A 122 -12.20 8.16 4.20
N LEU A 123 -11.86 7.05 3.54
CA LEU A 123 -11.54 7.05 2.10
C LEU A 123 -12.83 7.00 1.28
N THR A 124 -13.03 8.00 0.41
CA THR A 124 -14.21 8.07 -0.47
C THR A 124 -13.87 7.81 -1.94
N ARG A 125 -12.60 7.99 -2.34
CA ARG A 125 -12.12 7.67 -3.68
C ARG A 125 -10.61 7.42 -3.67
N LEU A 126 -10.15 6.45 -4.44
CA LEU A 126 -8.75 6.22 -4.79
C LEU A 126 -8.64 6.18 -6.32
N GLU A 127 -8.08 7.23 -6.90
CA GLU A 127 -7.91 7.33 -8.35
C GLU A 127 -6.48 6.97 -8.78
N LEU A 128 -6.36 6.04 -9.73
CA LEU A 128 -5.13 5.50 -10.29
C LEU A 128 -5.03 5.96 -11.75
N SER A 129 -4.31 7.06 -12.00
CA SER A 129 -4.00 7.54 -13.35
C SER A 129 -2.68 6.95 -13.82
N HIS A 130 -2.67 6.27 -14.97
CA HIS A 130 -1.46 5.67 -15.53
C HIS A 130 -1.60 5.46 -17.06
N PRO A 131 -0.52 5.56 -17.87
CA PRO A 131 -0.63 5.35 -19.33
C PRO A 131 -1.07 3.92 -19.69
N GLY A 132 -0.70 2.95 -18.85
CA GLY A 132 -1.13 1.56 -18.94
C GLY A 132 -2.46 1.23 -18.24
N ALA A 133 -3.28 2.21 -17.87
CA ALA A 133 -4.56 1.95 -17.19
C ALA A 133 -5.49 0.96 -17.94
N PRO A 134 -5.57 0.96 -19.30
CA PRO A 134 -6.37 -0.04 -20.01
C PRO A 134 -5.95 -1.49 -19.74
N ALA A 135 -4.65 -1.74 -19.51
CA ALA A 135 -4.13 -3.06 -19.17
C ALA A 135 -4.27 -3.38 -17.67
N LEU A 136 -4.19 -2.37 -16.81
CA LEU A 136 -4.32 -2.53 -15.35
C LEU A 136 -5.78 -2.75 -14.91
N ALA A 137 -6.75 -2.13 -15.59
CA ALA A 137 -8.17 -2.20 -15.23
C ALA A 137 -8.73 -3.62 -15.08
N PRO A 138 -8.57 -4.55 -16.05
CA PRO A 138 -9.06 -5.91 -15.89
C PRO A 138 -8.37 -6.68 -14.75
N ILE A 139 -7.12 -6.35 -14.43
CA ILE A 139 -6.40 -6.96 -13.30
C ILE A 139 -7.02 -6.49 -11.99
N VAL A 140 -7.19 -5.18 -11.80
CA VAL A 140 -7.81 -4.64 -10.57
C VAL A 140 -9.23 -5.14 -10.40
N ALA A 141 -10.03 -5.20 -11.47
CA ALA A 141 -11.39 -5.73 -11.44
C ALA A 141 -11.45 -7.23 -11.07
N SER A 142 -10.37 -7.99 -11.29
CA SER A 142 -10.27 -9.39 -10.85
C SER A 142 -9.88 -9.55 -9.38
N LEU A 143 -9.42 -8.47 -8.74
CA LEU A 143 -8.92 -8.44 -7.36
C LEU A 143 -9.93 -7.84 -6.39
N THR A 144 -10.72 -6.85 -6.83
CA THR A 144 -11.69 -6.13 -6.01
C THR A 144 -12.79 -5.51 -6.86
N ASP A 145 -13.99 -5.39 -6.29
CA ASP A 145 -15.16 -4.71 -6.85
C ASP A 145 -15.46 -3.37 -6.15
N ASP A 146 -14.54 -2.88 -5.30
CA ASP A 146 -14.71 -1.63 -4.56
C ASP A 146 -14.86 -0.43 -5.52
N PRO A 147 -16.03 0.22 -5.57
CA PRO A 147 -16.29 1.29 -6.51
C PRO A 147 -15.50 2.57 -6.22
N ARG A 148 -14.86 2.68 -5.06
CA ARG A 148 -13.99 3.81 -4.72
C ARG A 148 -12.68 3.78 -5.52
N ILE A 149 -12.26 2.61 -6.02
CA ILE A 149 -11.03 2.44 -6.78
C ILE A 149 -11.33 2.71 -8.26
N VAL A 150 -10.80 3.82 -8.76
CA VAL A 150 -11.07 4.31 -10.11
C VAL A 150 -9.78 4.35 -10.90
N LEU A 151 -9.78 3.82 -12.11
CA LEU A 151 -8.63 3.89 -13.02
C LEU A 151 -8.90 4.90 -14.13
N ALA A 152 -7.88 5.66 -14.50
CA ALA A 152 -7.92 6.60 -15.60
C ALA A 152 -6.65 6.50 -16.46
N GLU A 153 -6.80 6.65 -17.78
CA GLU A 153 -5.64 6.78 -18.66
C GLU A 153 -5.07 8.20 -18.54
N GLY A 154 -3.77 8.30 -18.29
CA GLY A 154 -3.10 9.58 -18.10
C GLY A 154 -1.71 9.44 -17.50
N PRO A 155 -0.98 10.54 -17.24
CA PRO A 155 0.31 10.48 -16.56
C PRO A 155 0.19 9.81 -15.19
N ARG A 156 1.25 9.11 -14.75
CA ARG A 156 1.27 8.43 -13.45
C ARG A 156 0.87 9.38 -12.31
N ARG A 157 -0.22 9.05 -11.61
CA ARG A 157 -0.70 9.75 -10.41
C ARG A 157 -1.61 8.83 -9.61
N ILE A 158 -1.44 8.83 -8.29
CA ILE A 158 -2.39 8.19 -7.37
C ILE A 158 -2.95 9.30 -6.51
N THR A 159 -4.27 9.45 -6.47
CA THR A 159 -4.96 10.46 -5.66
C THR A 159 -5.93 9.77 -4.73
N ALA A 160 -5.89 10.07 -3.44
CA ALA A 160 -6.90 9.66 -2.49
C ALA A 160 -7.75 10.86 -2.05
N THR A 161 -9.07 10.72 -2.16
CA THR A 161 -10.05 11.65 -1.60
C THR A 161 -10.47 11.12 -0.24
N LEU A 162 -10.20 11.93 0.78
CA LEU A 162 -10.50 11.65 2.17
C LEU A 162 -11.58 12.60 2.68
N GLU A 163 -12.57 12.06 3.36
CA GLU A 163 -13.58 12.85 4.07
C GLU A 163 -13.26 12.86 5.58
N ASN A 164 -13.41 14.03 6.20
CA ASN A 164 -13.33 14.18 7.65
C ASN A 164 -14.36 15.22 8.14
N PRO A 165 -14.53 15.42 9.46
CA PRO A 165 -15.53 16.36 9.99
C PRO A 165 -15.38 17.82 9.51
N ASN A 166 -14.21 18.19 8.98
CA ASN A 166 -13.91 19.51 8.42
C ASN A 166 -14.00 19.53 6.87
N GLY A 167 -14.63 18.52 6.28
CA GLY A 167 -14.91 18.38 4.86
C GLY A 167 -13.90 17.50 4.10
N VAL A 168 -14.03 17.51 2.79
CA VAL A 168 -13.26 16.69 1.86
C VAL A 168 -11.85 17.24 1.67
N ARG A 169 -10.85 16.36 1.56
CA ARG A 169 -9.45 16.66 1.24
C ARG A 169 -8.94 15.68 0.19
N GLU A 170 -8.18 16.18 -0.77
CA GLU A 170 -7.44 15.33 -1.69
C GLU A 170 -5.96 15.32 -1.33
N ILE A 171 -5.35 14.14 -1.47
CA ILE A 171 -3.92 13.91 -1.31
C ILE A 171 -3.42 13.12 -2.53
N ALA A 172 -2.24 13.47 -3.05
CA ALA A 172 -1.62 12.83 -4.22
C ALA A 172 -0.12 12.64 -4.03
#